data_AF-A0A372GQK5-F1
#
_entry.id   AF-A0A372GQK5-F1
#
_cell.length_a   1.000
_cell.length_b   1.000
_cell.length_c   1.000
_cell.angle_alpha   90.00
_cell.angle_beta   90.00
_cell.angle_gamma   90.00
#
_symmetry.space_group_name_H-M   'P 1'
#
loop_
_entity.id
_entity.type
_entity.pdbx_description
1 polymer ?
#
loop_
_entity_poly.entity_id
_entity_poly.type
_entity_poly.pdbx_seq_one_letter_code
_entity_poly.pdbx_strand_id
1 'polypeptide(L)'
;MIERLANDVLQDEYFISLNNKAAKLLANNLFSENGRSIKLTEKELNDTLRFADILSNSKNPEARNKAYQLITLLNEDYKAHPYYQTFSHSVLAKLGNFPGIEFLKNENNSSELPFDREVEKKVKEFIQAVPDTENLIFTDSQFELYKKISGSKHFSFSGPTSMGKSFIIKSFIRKVIGNKPPENIVIMVPTRALINQFSIDLNKELKDVLEHYNYTVITNSNVSELPSAEQHYIFVLTPERLLSYLSQKKNPSIAYLFIDEAHKLAAEKDSRAVTAYSAISKVLRRNPNLNLYFSSPNVSNPEVFLKLFKKDEKQFFRTIETPVSQNLFFIDLVEKKVTHYLDNGNYLFEPSIVTQSETIYDLLSGIGGKESNIVYCSSRFDAVDKAAKLFEQNQDKKVEVSKNVKKVIRQIRAYIHKDYYLGEFLNGGIGVSTPPSTYCHLDFLSLALP
;
A
#
# COMPACT_ATOMS: atom_id res chain seq x y z
N MET A 1 -28.35 -2.53 -17.88
CA MET A 1 -28.41 -4.01 -17.83
C MET A 1 -27.38 -4.58 -16.86
N ILE A 2 -26.08 -4.37 -17.08
CA ILE A 2 -25.00 -4.90 -16.20
C ILE A 2 -25.17 -4.48 -14.73
N GLU A 3 -25.50 -3.22 -14.43
CA GLU A 3 -25.68 -2.80 -13.02
C GLU A 3 -26.82 -3.53 -12.32
N ARG A 4 -27.90 -3.82 -13.04
CA ARG A 4 -29.01 -4.61 -12.49
C ARG A 4 -28.53 -6.04 -12.18
N LEU A 5 -27.85 -6.67 -13.14
CA LEU A 5 -27.29 -8.00 -12.94
C LEU A 5 -26.30 -8.05 -11.77
N ALA A 6 -25.42 -7.05 -11.64
CA ALA A 6 -24.46 -6.99 -10.53
C ALA A 6 -25.17 -6.88 -9.18
N ASN A 7 -26.20 -6.04 -9.07
CA ASN A 7 -27.00 -5.94 -7.85
C ASN A 7 -27.77 -7.24 -7.56
N ASP A 8 -28.34 -7.87 -8.57
CA ASP A 8 -29.04 -9.15 -8.44
C ASP A 8 -28.06 -10.23 -7.93
N VAL A 9 -26.83 -10.28 -8.48
CA VAL A 9 -25.78 -11.22 -8.03
C VAL A 9 -25.38 -10.98 -6.57
N LEU A 10 -25.21 -9.73 -6.14
CA LEU A 10 -24.81 -9.42 -4.76
C LEU A 10 -25.85 -9.87 -3.72
N GLN A 11 -27.12 -9.99 -4.12
CA GLN A 11 -28.22 -10.43 -3.26
C GLN A 11 -28.59 -11.91 -3.46
N ASP A 12 -27.99 -12.58 -4.43
CA ASP A 12 -28.31 -13.95 -4.79
C ASP A 12 -27.78 -14.96 -3.75
N GLU A 13 -28.66 -15.79 -3.20
CA GLU A 13 -28.31 -16.76 -2.16
C GLU A 13 -27.31 -17.81 -2.65
N TYR A 14 -27.40 -18.20 -3.94
CA TYR A 14 -26.48 -19.16 -4.52
C TYR A 14 -25.07 -18.56 -4.64
N PHE A 15 -24.95 -17.32 -5.13
CA PHE A 15 -23.70 -16.57 -5.13
C PHE A 15 -23.09 -16.45 -3.73
N ILE A 16 -23.89 -16.09 -2.72
CA ILE A 16 -23.42 -15.96 -1.34
C ILE A 16 -22.87 -17.29 -0.83
N SER A 17 -23.55 -18.40 -1.12
CA SER A 17 -23.10 -19.75 -0.78
C SER A 17 -21.75 -20.09 -1.44
N LEU A 18 -21.60 -19.79 -2.74
CA LEU A 18 -20.35 -20.00 -3.48
C LEU A 18 -19.20 -19.16 -2.94
N ASN A 19 -19.44 -17.87 -2.68
CA ASN A 19 -18.44 -16.97 -2.10
C ASN A 19 -17.96 -17.48 -0.72
N ASN A 20 -18.90 -17.91 0.13
CA ASN A 20 -18.56 -18.49 1.43
C ASN A 20 -17.78 -19.80 1.29
N LYS A 21 -18.09 -20.62 0.28
CA LYS A 21 -17.36 -21.87 0.00
C LYS A 21 -15.93 -21.59 -0.47
N ALA A 22 -15.72 -20.59 -1.33
CA ALA A 22 -14.39 -20.14 -1.75
C ALA A 22 -13.57 -19.57 -0.58
N ALA A 23 -14.20 -18.80 0.31
CA ALA A 23 -13.53 -18.26 1.48
C ALA A 23 -13.10 -19.37 2.48
N LYS A 24 -13.95 -20.39 2.68
CA LYS A 24 -13.63 -21.57 3.49
C LYS A 24 -12.49 -22.40 2.89
N LEU A 25 -12.44 -22.50 1.57
CA LEU A 25 -11.35 -23.18 0.86
C LEU A 25 -10.00 -22.52 1.17
N LEU A 26 -9.92 -21.19 1.02
CA LEU A 26 -8.72 -20.42 1.41
C LEU A 26 -8.36 -20.64 2.89
N ALA A 27 -9.33 -20.56 3.79
CA ALA A 27 -9.11 -20.78 5.22
C ALA A 27 -8.51 -22.18 5.49
N ASN A 28 -9.04 -23.22 4.86
CA ASN A 28 -8.53 -24.58 5.06
C ASN A 28 -7.08 -24.74 4.54
N ASN A 29 -6.75 -24.10 3.42
CA ASN A 29 -5.38 -24.14 2.87
C ASN A 29 -4.40 -23.41 3.78
N LEU A 30 -4.74 -22.19 4.23
CA LEU A 30 -3.91 -21.40 5.12
C LEU A 30 -3.58 -22.14 6.42
N PHE A 31 -4.55 -22.89 6.96
CA PHE A 31 -4.39 -23.67 8.17
C PHE A 31 -3.98 -25.14 7.92
N SER A 32 -3.62 -25.49 6.68
CA SER A 32 -3.15 -26.82 6.26
C SER A 32 -4.06 -27.98 6.69
N GLU A 33 -5.38 -27.76 6.68
CA GLU A 33 -6.36 -28.81 6.95
C GLU A 33 -6.54 -29.71 5.72
N ASN A 34 -5.59 -30.63 5.51
CA ASN A 34 -5.59 -31.59 4.40
C ASN A 34 -6.78 -32.60 4.42
N GLY A 35 -7.70 -32.49 5.39
CA GLY A 35 -8.80 -33.43 5.63
C GLY A 35 -10.22 -32.89 5.39
N ARG A 36 -10.42 -31.57 5.19
CA ARG A 36 -11.76 -31.04 4.88
C ARG A 36 -11.94 -30.90 3.37
N SER A 37 -12.77 -31.78 2.80
CA SER A 37 -13.12 -31.89 1.38
C SER A 37 -13.97 -30.73 0.82
N ILE A 38 -13.74 -29.51 1.29
CA ILE A 38 -14.40 -28.35 0.72
C ILE A 38 -13.67 -28.04 -0.59
N LYS A 39 -14.17 -28.58 -1.70
CA LYS A 39 -13.77 -28.17 -3.05
C LYS A 39 -14.98 -27.68 -3.81
N LEU A 40 -14.78 -26.70 -4.68
CA LEU A 40 -15.81 -26.36 -5.67
C LEU A 40 -15.83 -27.47 -6.71
N THR A 41 -17.04 -27.95 -7.01
CA THR A 41 -17.29 -28.74 -8.21
C THR A 41 -16.99 -27.89 -9.45
N GLU A 42 -16.80 -28.53 -10.60
CA GLU A 42 -16.53 -27.81 -11.86
C GLU A 42 -17.66 -26.82 -12.20
N LYS A 43 -18.92 -27.20 -11.97
CA LYS A 43 -20.07 -26.30 -12.12
C LYS A 43 -19.97 -25.08 -11.19
N GLU A 44 -19.72 -25.31 -9.91
CA GLU A 44 -19.62 -24.23 -8.92
C GLU A 44 -18.45 -23.29 -9.20
N LEU A 45 -17.29 -23.82 -9.63
CA LEU A 45 -16.16 -23.01 -10.07
C LEU A 45 -16.55 -22.14 -11.27
N ASN A 46 -17.17 -22.74 -12.28
CA ASN A 46 -17.56 -22.04 -13.49
C ASN A 46 -18.59 -20.94 -13.21
N ASP A 47 -19.59 -21.23 -12.37
CA ASP A 47 -20.61 -20.27 -11.95
C ASP A 47 -19.99 -19.13 -11.12
N THR A 48 -19.08 -19.45 -10.19
CA THR A 48 -18.33 -18.44 -9.39
C THR A 48 -17.54 -17.49 -10.29
N LEU A 49 -16.84 -18.03 -11.30
CA LEU A 49 -16.06 -17.21 -12.25
C LEU A 49 -16.94 -16.37 -13.17
N ARG A 50 -18.11 -16.88 -13.57
CA ARG A 50 -19.11 -16.10 -14.31
C ARG A 50 -19.66 -14.95 -13.48
N PHE A 51 -19.95 -15.18 -12.20
CA PHE A 51 -20.34 -14.10 -11.29
C PHE A 51 -19.22 -13.06 -11.16
N ALA A 52 -17.96 -13.48 -11.00
CA ALA A 52 -16.82 -12.58 -10.97
C ALA A 52 -16.72 -11.73 -12.25
N ASP A 53 -16.91 -12.32 -13.44
CA ASP A 53 -16.91 -11.58 -14.70
C ASP A 53 -18.05 -10.55 -14.76
N ILE A 54 -19.28 -10.93 -14.42
CA ILE A 54 -20.44 -10.00 -14.35
C ILE A 54 -20.14 -8.82 -13.42
N LEU A 55 -19.68 -9.11 -12.21
CA LEU A 55 -19.38 -8.12 -11.19
C LEU A 55 -18.23 -7.19 -11.61
N SER A 56 -17.22 -7.69 -12.31
CA SER A 56 -16.09 -6.88 -12.80
C SER A 56 -16.50 -5.83 -13.84
N ASN A 57 -17.60 -6.07 -14.56
CA ASN A 57 -18.13 -5.15 -15.58
C ASN A 57 -19.03 -4.05 -14.99
N SER A 58 -19.41 -4.13 -13.71
CA SER A 58 -20.18 -3.09 -13.02
C SER A 58 -19.35 -1.85 -12.72
N LYS A 59 -20.01 -0.70 -12.61
CA LYS A 59 -19.44 0.55 -12.09
C LYS A 59 -19.49 0.65 -10.56
N ASN A 60 -20.20 -0.26 -9.89
CA ASN A 60 -20.31 -0.30 -8.44
C ASN A 60 -18.97 -0.79 -7.83
N PRO A 61 -18.31 0.02 -6.97
CA PRO A 61 -17.06 -0.37 -6.31
C PRO A 61 -17.18 -1.64 -5.47
N GLU A 62 -18.33 -1.90 -4.84
CA GLU A 62 -18.57 -3.11 -4.05
C GLU A 62 -18.57 -4.36 -4.93
N ALA A 63 -19.29 -4.32 -6.05
CA ALA A 63 -19.30 -5.42 -7.03
C ALA A 63 -17.89 -5.70 -7.56
N ARG A 64 -17.16 -4.65 -7.93
CA ARG A 64 -15.77 -4.76 -8.43
C ARG A 64 -14.82 -5.34 -7.39
N ASN A 65 -14.91 -4.88 -6.13
CA ASN A 65 -14.15 -5.45 -5.02
C ASN A 65 -14.50 -6.93 -4.80
N LYS A 66 -15.76 -7.32 -4.95
CA LYS A 66 -16.19 -8.73 -4.88
C LYS A 66 -15.63 -9.57 -6.02
N ALA A 67 -15.64 -9.07 -7.25
CA ALA A 67 -15.00 -9.75 -8.38
C ALA A 67 -13.51 -10.01 -8.09
N TYR A 68 -12.79 -8.99 -7.59
CA TYR A 68 -11.40 -9.13 -7.20
C TYR A 68 -11.20 -10.16 -6.08
N GLN A 69 -12.02 -10.09 -5.03
CA GLN A 69 -11.97 -11.02 -3.90
C GLN A 69 -12.10 -12.46 -4.37
N LEU A 70 -13.07 -12.78 -5.23
CA LEU A 70 -13.26 -14.14 -5.76
C LEU A 70 -12.02 -14.65 -6.51
N ILE A 71 -11.42 -13.82 -7.37
CA ILE A 71 -10.19 -14.20 -8.07
C ILE A 71 -9.08 -14.51 -7.06
N THR A 72 -8.90 -13.68 -6.03
CA THR A 72 -7.88 -13.92 -5.00
C THR A 72 -8.14 -15.16 -4.16
N LEU A 73 -9.39 -15.43 -3.77
CA LEU A 73 -9.77 -16.60 -2.98
C LEU A 73 -9.52 -17.91 -3.70
N LEU A 74 -9.66 -17.92 -5.03
CA LEU A 74 -9.54 -19.13 -5.86
C LEU A 74 -8.12 -19.38 -6.39
N ASN A 75 -7.21 -18.40 -6.30
CA ASN A 75 -5.91 -18.49 -6.96
C ASN A 75 -5.07 -19.67 -6.47
N GLU A 76 -5.01 -19.88 -5.15
CA GLU A 76 -4.14 -20.90 -4.56
C GLU A 76 -4.47 -22.31 -5.09
N ASP A 77 -5.75 -22.66 -5.16
CA ASP A 77 -6.23 -23.97 -5.60
C ASP A 77 -6.37 -24.12 -7.12
N TYR A 78 -6.71 -23.03 -7.81
CA TYR A 78 -7.14 -23.08 -9.21
C TYR A 78 -6.20 -22.36 -10.18
N LYS A 79 -5.04 -21.85 -9.76
CA LYS A 79 -4.07 -21.16 -10.66
C LYS A 79 -3.63 -21.95 -11.88
N ALA A 80 -3.66 -23.29 -11.82
CA ALA A 80 -3.34 -24.18 -12.94
C ALA A 80 -4.56 -24.54 -13.81
N HIS A 81 -5.79 -24.19 -13.39
CA HIS A 81 -7.01 -24.55 -14.11
C HIS A 81 -7.25 -23.60 -15.29
N PRO A 82 -7.28 -24.06 -16.56
CA PRO A 82 -7.31 -23.19 -17.74
C PRO A 82 -8.48 -22.17 -17.75
N TYR A 83 -9.65 -22.61 -17.27
CA TYR A 83 -10.82 -21.73 -17.18
C TYR A 83 -10.62 -20.62 -16.13
N TYR A 84 -9.96 -20.92 -15.01
CA TYR A 84 -9.62 -19.91 -14.00
C TYR A 84 -8.59 -18.92 -14.54
N GLN A 85 -7.55 -19.38 -15.23
CA GLN A 85 -6.52 -18.52 -15.81
C GLN A 85 -7.14 -17.49 -16.77
N THR A 86 -8.07 -17.93 -17.63
CA THR A 86 -8.77 -17.05 -18.58
C THR A 86 -9.64 -16.02 -17.88
N PHE A 87 -10.49 -16.45 -16.94
CA PHE A 87 -11.39 -15.55 -16.22
C PHE A 87 -10.64 -14.60 -15.28
N SER A 88 -9.61 -15.07 -14.58
CA SER A 88 -8.81 -14.22 -13.69
C SER A 88 -8.10 -13.11 -14.47
N HIS A 89 -7.50 -13.40 -15.63
CA HIS A 89 -6.88 -12.38 -16.49
C HIS A 89 -7.93 -11.41 -17.06
N SER A 90 -9.10 -11.91 -17.49
CA SER A 90 -10.19 -11.07 -18.00
C SER A 90 -10.73 -10.13 -16.93
N VAL A 91 -11.05 -10.66 -15.75
CA VAL A 91 -11.56 -9.91 -14.59
C VAL A 91 -10.54 -8.86 -14.15
N LEU A 92 -9.27 -9.22 -13.97
CA LEU A 92 -8.25 -8.26 -13.54
C LEU A 92 -8.00 -7.17 -14.60
N ALA A 93 -8.03 -7.50 -15.89
CA ALA A 93 -7.94 -6.52 -16.97
C ALA A 93 -9.13 -5.55 -16.94
N LYS A 94 -10.35 -6.09 -16.74
CA LYS A 94 -11.57 -5.27 -16.60
C LYS A 94 -11.52 -4.36 -15.38
N LEU A 95 -10.95 -4.83 -14.28
CA LEU A 95 -10.72 -4.05 -13.07
C LEU A 95 -9.56 -3.04 -13.21
N GLY A 96 -8.75 -3.16 -14.28
CA GLY A 96 -7.54 -2.35 -14.44
C GLY A 96 -6.45 -2.70 -13.43
N ASN A 97 -6.49 -3.89 -12.83
CA ASN A 97 -5.48 -4.37 -11.89
C ASN A 97 -4.34 -5.09 -12.66
N PHE A 98 -3.58 -4.30 -13.43
CA PHE A 98 -2.45 -4.80 -14.21
C PHE A 98 -1.32 -5.42 -13.35
N PRO A 99 -0.99 -4.87 -12.17
CA PRO A 99 -0.04 -5.52 -11.26
C PRO A 99 -0.49 -6.92 -10.84
N GLY A 100 -1.80 -7.12 -10.63
CA GLY A 100 -2.36 -8.45 -10.37
C GLY A 100 -2.15 -9.43 -11.53
N ILE A 101 -2.28 -8.97 -12.78
CA ILE A 101 -2.02 -9.80 -13.95
C ILE A 101 -0.53 -10.20 -14.04
N GLU A 102 0.37 -9.26 -13.75
CA GLU A 102 1.81 -9.54 -13.72
C GLU A 102 2.17 -10.54 -12.61
N PHE A 103 1.56 -10.39 -11.43
CA PHE A 103 1.69 -11.35 -10.34
C PHE A 103 1.27 -12.77 -10.77
N LEU A 104 0.09 -12.92 -11.40
CA LEU A 104 -0.36 -14.23 -11.89
C LEU A 104 0.61 -14.84 -12.91
N LYS A 105 1.15 -14.04 -13.83
CA LYS A 105 2.15 -14.52 -14.79
C LYS A 105 3.41 -15.05 -14.11
N ASN A 106 3.88 -14.37 -13.07
CA ASN A 106 5.04 -14.80 -12.29
C ASN A 106 4.78 -16.10 -11.51
N GLU A 107 3.51 -16.42 -11.23
CA GLU A 107 3.07 -17.68 -10.64
C GLU A 107 2.77 -18.80 -11.67
N ASN A 108 3.22 -18.66 -12.93
CA ASN A 108 2.91 -19.55 -14.05
C ASN A 108 1.40 -19.66 -14.37
N ASN A 109 0.62 -18.64 -14.02
CA ASN A 109 -0.76 -18.48 -14.45
C ASN A 109 -0.79 -17.50 -15.64
N SER A 110 -0.67 -18.05 -16.85
CA SER A 110 -0.77 -17.33 -18.10
C SER A 110 -1.99 -17.77 -18.89
N SER A 111 -2.65 -16.82 -19.55
CA SER A 111 -3.77 -17.10 -20.44
C SER A 111 -3.75 -16.14 -21.62
N GLU A 112 -4.05 -16.67 -22.80
CA GLU A 112 -4.39 -15.87 -23.97
C GLU A 112 -5.86 -15.50 -23.89
N LEU A 113 -6.14 -14.20 -23.82
CA LEU A 113 -7.51 -13.71 -23.77
C LEU A 113 -8.14 -13.81 -25.17
N PRO A 114 -9.47 -13.99 -25.26
CA PRO A 114 -10.18 -13.83 -26.54
C PRO A 114 -9.85 -12.48 -27.18
N PHE A 115 -9.77 -12.44 -28.52
CA PHE A 115 -9.32 -11.26 -29.28
C PHE A 115 -9.97 -9.94 -28.82
N ASP A 116 -11.29 -9.92 -28.66
CA ASP A 116 -12.01 -8.71 -28.24
C ASP A 116 -11.56 -8.21 -26.85
N ARG A 117 -11.28 -9.12 -25.92
CA ARG A 117 -10.77 -8.80 -24.58
C ARG A 117 -9.33 -8.35 -24.61
N GLU A 118 -8.52 -8.95 -25.48
CA GLU A 118 -7.14 -8.53 -25.68
C GLU A 118 -7.06 -7.10 -26.25
N VAL A 119 -7.90 -6.78 -27.24
CA VAL A 119 -8.02 -5.42 -27.79
C VAL A 119 -8.49 -4.44 -26.72
N GLU A 120 -9.54 -4.78 -25.96
CA GLU A 120 -10.04 -3.95 -24.85
C GLU A 120 -8.93 -3.65 -23.84
N LYS A 121 -8.19 -4.69 -23.43
CA LYS A 121 -7.04 -4.57 -22.54
C LYS A 121 -5.96 -3.65 -23.13
N LYS A 122 -5.56 -3.85 -24.38
CA LYS A 122 -4.50 -3.04 -25.03
C LYS A 122 -4.88 -1.57 -25.15
N VAL A 123 -6.12 -1.28 -25.53
CA VAL A 123 -6.64 0.10 -25.57
C VAL A 123 -6.62 0.72 -24.16
N LYS A 124 -6.99 -0.05 -23.14
CA LYS A 124 -6.96 0.41 -21.75
C LYS A 124 -5.54 0.67 -21.25
N GLU A 125 -4.60 -0.22 -21.51
CA GLU A 125 -3.17 -0.05 -21.20
C GLU A 125 -2.63 1.23 -21.84
N PHE A 126 -2.96 1.48 -23.11
CA PHE A 126 -2.54 2.69 -23.82
C PHE A 126 -3.12 3.97 -23.20
N ILE A 127 -4.42 3.98 -22.89
CA ILE A 127 -5.08 5.16 -22.31
C ILE A 127 -4.58 5.44 -20.89
N GLN A 128 -4.32 4.39 -20.11
CA GLN A 128 -3.95 4.48 -18.69
C GLN A 128 -2.44 4.49 -18.45
N ALA A 129 -1.63 4.53 -19.52
CA ALA A 129 -0.18 4.65 -19.42
C ALA A 129 0.20 5.90 -18.61
N VAL A 130 1.16 5.74 -17.70
CA VAL A 130 1.71 6.86 -16.94
C VAL A 130 2.60 7.68 -17.89
N PRO A 131 2.38 9.01 -17.99
CA PRO A 131 3.16 9.85 -18.89
C PRO A 131 4.66 9.75 -18.66
N ASP A 132 5.42 9.77 -19.76
CA ASP A 132 6.89 9.70 -19.76
C ASP A 132 7.46 8.47 -19.02
N THR A 133 6.76 7.33 -19.17
CA THR A 133 7.20 6.02 -18.70
C THR A 133 6.83 4.96 -19.72
N GLU A 134 7.67 3.92 -19.86
CA GLU A 134 7.43 2.88 -20.88
C GLU A 134 6.51 1.75 -20.39
N ASN A 135 6.45 1.49 -19.09
CA ASN A 135 5.83 0.26 -18.55
C ASN A 135 4.90 0.46 -17.35
N LEU A 136 4.65 1.71 -16.94
CA LEU A 136 3.77 1.96 -15.79
C LEU A 136 2.38 2.30 -16.29
N ILE A 137 1.39 1.61 -15.72
CA ILE A 137 -0.02 1.76 -16.10
C ILE A 137 -0.81 2.02 -14.82
N PHE A 138 -1.63 3.07 -14.85
CA PHE A 138 -2.56 3.34 -13.76
C PHE A 138 -3.67 2.30 -13.71
N THR A 139 -4.15 1.99 -12.51
CA THR A 139 -5.47 1.35 -12.37
C THR A 139 -6.59 2.34 -12.72
N ASP A 140 -7.83 1.86 -12.88
CA ASP A 140 -8.99 2.72 -13.19
C ASP A 140 -9.13 3.89 -12.20
N SER A 141 -9.20 3.56 -10.90
CA SER A 141 -9.28 4.54 -9.81
C SER A 141 -8.09 5.51 -9.80
N GLN A 142 -6.87 5.02 -10.09
CA GLN A 142 -5.67 5.84 -10.17
C GLN A 142 -5.71 6.82 -11.36
N PHE A 143 -6.13 6.35 -12.54
CA PHE A 143 -6.20 7.17 -13.75
C PHE A 143 -7.24 8.28 -13.62
N GLU A 144 -8.42 7.95 -13.07
CA GLU A 144 -9.44 8.95 -12.78
C GLU A 144 -8.94 10.02 -11.80
N LEU A 145 -8.28 9.59 -10.73
CA LEU A 145 -7.68 10.51 -9.77
C LEU A 145 -6.60 11.38 -10.43
N TYR A 146 -5.71 10.78 -11.23
CA TYR A 146 -4.64 11.49 -11.92
C TYR A 146 -5.17 12.57 -12.88
N LYS A 147 -6.25 12.28 -13.62
CA LYS A 147 -6.92 13.27 -14.48
C LYS A 147 -7.49 14.43 -13.69
N LYS A 148 -8.18 14.15 -12.59
CA LYS A 148 -8.81 15.19 -11.75
C LYS A 148 -7.78 16.05 -11.04
N ILE A 149 -6.78 15.44 -10.39
CA ILE A 149 -5.72 16.19 -9.68
C ILE A 149 -4.91 17.07 -10.63
N SER A 150 -4.64 16.57 -11.84
CA SER A 150 -3.92 17.30 -12.89
C SER A 150 -4.67 18.50 -13.46
N GLY A 151 -5.99 18.55 -13.33
CA GLY A 151 -6.86 19.60 -13.86
C GLY A 151 -7.21 20.70 -12.86
N SER A 152 -6.77 20.56 -11.60
CA SER A 152 -7.21 21.42 -10.50
C SER A 152 -6.04 22.06 -9.77
N LYS A 153 -6.17 23.35 -9.43
CA LYS A 153 -5.17 24.07 -8.60
C LYS A 153 -5.23 23.68 -7.12
N HIS A 154 -6.41 23.30 -6.65
CA HIS A 154 -6.59 22.81 -5.29
C HIS A 154 -7.36 21.51 -5.38
N PHE A 155 -6.91 20.47 -4.69
CA PHE A 155 -7.56 19.17 -4.76
C PHE A 155 -7.40 18.40 -3.44
N SER A 156 -8.42 17.65 -3.04
CA SER A 156 -8.33 16.76 -1.89
C SER A 156 -8.77 15.37 -2.27
N PHE A 157 -7.97 14.36 -1.98
CA PHE A 157 -8.33 12.99 -2.28
C PHE A 157 -8.18 12.05 -1.10
N SER A 158 -9.08 11.07 -1.06
CA SER A 158 -9.04 10.00 -0.09
C SER A 158 -9.26 8.63 -0.72
N GLY A 159 -8.49 7.66 -0.24
CA GLY A 159 -8.64 6.26 -0.60
C GLY A 159 -7.76 5.36 0.25
N PRO A 160 -7.93 4.03 0.15
CA PRO A 160 -7.13 3.06 0.88
C PRO A 160 -5.62 3.27 0.69
N THR A 161 -4.81 2.87 1.66
CA THR A 161 -3.34 2.92 1.54
C THR A 161 -2.86 2.06 0.36
N SER A 162 -3.52 0.92 0.14
CA SER A 162 -3.30 0.02 -0.98
C SER A 162 -3.54 0.64 -2.37
N MET A 163 -4.30 1.74 -2.48
CA MET A 163 -4.59 2.40 -3.75
C MET A 163 -3.34 3.02 -4.41
N GLY A 164 -2.24 3.20 -3.68
CA GLY A 164 -1.02 3.79 -4.23
C GLY A 164 -1.08 5.32 -4.35
N LYS A 165 -1.59 6.01 -3.32
CA LYS A 165 -1.66 7.48 -3.27
C LYS A 165 -0.31 8.16 -3.58
N SER A 166 0.78 7.66 -2.98
CA SER A 166 2.13 8.19 -3.21
C SER A 166 2.58 8.02 -4.66
N PHE A 167 2.17 6.95 -5.35
CA PHE A 167 2.45 6.74 -6.77
C PHE A 167 1.78 7.81 -7.65
N ILE A 168 0.55 8.20 -7.31
CA ILE A 168 -0.16 9.28 -8.03
C ILE A 168 0.49 10.63 -7.80
N ILE A 169 0.89 10.93 -6.56
CA ILE A 169 1.63 12.17 -6.25
C ILE A 169 2.94 12.21 -7.05
N LYS A 170 3.73 11.13 -7.06
CA LYS A 170 4.97 11.03 -7.83
C LYS A 170 4.76 11.20 -9.33
N SER A 171 3.71 10.58 -9.87
CA SER A 171 3.36 10.71 -11.30
C SER A 171 2.90 12.13 -11.66
N PHE A 172 2.23 12.81 -10.74
CA PHE A 172 1.87 14.20 -10.94
C PHE A 172 3.07 15.15 -10.81
N ILE A 173 3.98 14.88 -9.87
CA ILE A 173 5.28 15.56 -9.78
C ILE A 173 6.04 15.42 -11.10
N ARG A 174 6.13 14.21 -11.67
CA ARG A 174 6.76 13.96 -12.98
C ARG A 174 6.21 14.88 -14.08
N LYS A 175 4.90 15.13 -14.08
CA LYS A 175 4.27 16.05 -15.02
C LYS A 175 4.67 17.51 -14.75
N VAL A 176 4.60 17.97 -13.50
CA VAL A 176 4.80 19.39 -13.19
C VAL A 176 6.26 19.84 -13.22
N ILE A 177 7.24 18.94 -13.05
CA ILE A 177 8.66 19.29 -13.19
C ILE A 177 9.04 19.68 -14.63
N GLY A 178 8.25 19.25 -15.62
CA GLY A 178 8.41 19.68 -17.01
C GLY A 178 7.77 21.02 -17.36
N ASN A 179 7.09 21.68 -16.40
CA ASN A 179 6.43 22.97 -16.64
C ASN A 179 7.43 24.07 -16.99
N LYS A 180 6.97 25.06 -17.76
CA LYS A 180 7.71 26.29 -18.07
C LYS A 180 6.88 27.51 -17.66
N PRO A 181 7.39 28.39 -16.77
CA PRO A 181 8.69 28.30 -16.10
C PRO A 181 8.74 27.16 -15.06
N PRO A 182 9.93 26.64 -14.71
CA PRO A 182 10.07 25.64 -13.65
C PRO A 182 9.69 26.19 -12.28
N GLU A 183 9.20 25.31 -11.42
CA GLU A 183 8.47 25.67 -10.20
C GLU A 183 8.95 24.81 -9.01
N ASN A 184 9.15 25.40 -7.83
CA ASN A 184 9.53 24.62 -6.64
C ASN A 184 8.32 23.91 -6.04
N ILE A 185 8.56 22.69 -5.56
CA ILE A 185 7.54 21.77 -5.05
C ILE A 185 7.84 21.46 -3.58
N VAL A 186 6.82 21.44 -2.73
CA VAL A 186 6.91 20.96 -1.35
C VAL A 186 5.98 19.77 -1.16
N ILE A 187 6.50 18.73 -0.53
CA ILE A 187 5.78 17.55 -0.07
C ILE A 187 5.89 17.55 1.45
N MET A 188 4.78 17.89 2.10
CA MET A 188 4.66 17.89 3.55
C MET A 188 4.27 16.50 4.03
N VAL A 189 5.12 15.89 4.85
CA VAL A 189 4.92 14.56 5.44
C VAL A 189 4.90 14.65 6.97
N PRO A 190 4.14 13.81 7.68
CA PRO A 190 3.96 13.97 9.13
C PRO A 190 5.15 13.50 9.97
N THR A 191 6.06 12.68 9.42
CA THR A 191 7.16 12.07 10.17
C THR A 191 8.49 12.08 9.41
N ARG A 192 9.60 12.00 10.15
CA ARG A 192 10.96 11.86 9.57
C ARG A 192 11.14 10.56 8.81
N ALA A 193 10.49 9.47 9.22
CA ALA A 193 10.57 8.19 8.50
C ALA A 193 9.99 8.34 7.09
N LEU A 194 8.86 9.04 6.96
CA LEU A 194 8.25 9.34 5.67
C LEU A 194 9.08 10.32 4.84
N ILE A 195 9.83 11.24 5.47
CA ILE A 195 10.82 12.05 4.73
C ILE A 195 11.80 11.13 4.00
N ASN A 196 12.47 10.24 4.75
CA ASN A 196 13.50 9.38 4.19
C ASN A 196 12.92 8.46 3.09
N GLN A 197 11.80 7.80 3.37
CA GLN A 197 11.13 6.92 2.42
C GLN A 197 10.78 7.67 1.12
N PHE A 198 10.03 8.77 1.24
CA PHE A 198 9.54 9.50 0.05
C PHE A 198 10.71 10.09 -0.75
N SER A 199 11.76 10.55 -0.08
CA SER A 199 12.95 11.12 -0.75
C SER A 199 13.77 10.06 -1.49
N ILE A 200 13.92 8.87 -0.90
CA ILE A 200 14.59 7.73 -1.55
C ILE A 200 13.78 7.31 -2.78
N ASP A 201 12.46 7.17 -2.62
CA ASP A 201 11.57 6.77 -3.72
C ASP A 201 11.60 7.79 -4.86
N LEU A 202 11.55 9.10 -4.57
CA LEU A 202 11.67 10.15 -5.59
C LEU A 202 12.98 10.06 -6.36
N ASN A 203 14.11 9.98 -5.66
CA ASN A 203 15.43 9.93 -6.30
C ASN A 203 15.64 8.64 -7.08
N LYS A 204 15.00 7.53 -6.68
CA LYS A 204 15.08 6.25 -7.39
C LYS A 204 14.18 6.23 -8.63
N GLU A 205 12.93 6.65 -8.50
CA GLU A 205 11.90 6.49 -9.54
C GLU A 205 11.87 7.63 -10.56
N LEU A 206 12.27 8.85 -10.17
CA LEU A 206 12.30 10.02 -11.04
C LEU A 206 13.71 10.46 -11.42
N LYS A 207 14.75 9.65 -11.15
CA LYS A 207 16.16 10.01 -11.35
C LYS A 207 16.41 10.75 -12.67
N ASP A 208 16.08 10.11 -13.79
CA ASP A 208 16.38 10.63 -15.13
C ASP A 208 15.62 11.93 -15.42
N VAL A 209 14.39 12.05 -14.92
CA VAL A 209 13.55 13.24 -15.13
C VAL A 209 14.03 14.40 -14.25
N LEU A 210 14.45 14.12 -13.01
CA LEU A 210 15.03 15.12 -12.11
C LEU A 210 16.35 15.66 -12.66
N GLU A 211 17.21 14.79 -13.17
CA GLU A 211 18.47 15.17 -13.83
C GLU A 211 18.22 15.99 -15.09
N HIS A 212 17.26 15.59 -15.94
CA HIS A 212 16.92 16.30 -17.17
C HIS A 212 16.42 17.75 -16.93
N TYR A 213 15.58 17.96 -15.91
CA TYR A 213 15.02 19.27 -15.57
C TYR A 213 15.80 20.01 -14.46
N ASN A 214 16.98 19.53 -14.07
CA ASN A 214 17.85 20.13 -13.04
C ASN A 214 17.15 20.34 -11.68
N TYR A 215 16.38 19.35 -11.24
CA TYR A 215 15.73 19.34 -9.93
C TYR A 215 16.56 18.58 -8.89
N THR A 216 16.58 19.09 -7.66
CA THR A 216 17.22 18.45 -6.51
C THR A 216 16.21 18.19 -5.39
N VAL A 217 16.22 16.98 -4.85
CA VAL A 217 15.39 16.61 -3.69
C VAL A 217 16.08 17.06 -2.41
N ILE A 218 15.42 17.91 -1.64
CA ILE A 218 15.92 18.47 -0.38
C ILE A 218 15.04 18.01 0.77
N THR A 219 15.66 17.51 1.84
CA THR A 219 14.97 17.02 3.04
C THR A 219 15.10 17.95 4.25
N ASN A 220 15.94 18.98 4.15
CA ASN A 220 16.20 19.95 5.21
C ASN A 220 15.57 21.31 4.87
N SER A 221 15.51 22.19 5.87
CA SER A 221 14.92 23.52 5.72
C SER A 221 15.86 24.55 5.07
N ASN A 222 17.14 24.18 4.89
CA ASN A 222 18.18 25.10 4.46
C ASN A 222 18.58 24.81 3.01
N VAL A 223 18.26 25.73 2.12
CA VAL A 223 18.86 25.76 0.78
C VAL A 223 20.23 26.42 0.94
N SER A 224 21.28 25.88 0.30
CA SER A 224 22.62 26.51 0.30
C SER A 224 22.51 27.99 -0.10
N GLU A 225 23.38 28.85 0.46
CA GLU A 225 23.29 30.32 0.29
C GLU A 225 23.41 30.81 -1.16
N LEU A 226 23.88 29.95 -2.07
CA LEU A 226 23.98 30.21 -3.50
C LEU A 226 23.28 29.08 -4.28
N PRO A 227 21.96 29.15 -4.49
CA PRO A 227 21.32 28.39 -5.56
C PRO A 227 22.03 28.78 -6.86
N SER A 228 22.48 27.82 -7.67
CA SER A 228 22.79 28.18 -9.06
C SER A 228 21.49 28.72 -9.68
N ALA A 229 21.59 29.72 -10.56
CA ALA A 229 20.42 30.42 -11.10
C ALA A 229 19.42 29.49 -11.85
N GLU A 230 19.84 28.25 -12.12
CA GLU A 230 19.09 27.24 -12.89
C GLU A 230 18.63 26.03 -12.05
N GLN A 231 18.91 25.99 -10.74
CA GLN A 231 18.55 24.82 -9.91
C GLN A 231 17.14 24.95 -9.32
N HIS A 232 16.36 23.89 -9.44
CA HIS A 232 15.00 23.79 -8.91
C HIS A 232 14.89 22.73 -7.82
N TYR A 233 13.89 22.86 -6.94
CA TYR A 233 13.84 22.06 -5.72
C TYR A 233 12.52 21.32 -5.53
N ILE A 234 12.63 20.06 -5.11
CA ILE A 234 11.55 19.29 -4.50
C ILE A 234 11.89 19.11 -3.02
N PHE A 235 11.12 19.76 -2.16
CA PHE A 235 11.31 19.69 -0.72
C PHE A 235 10.44 18.59 -0.12
N VAL A 236 11.02 17.69 0.67
CA VAL A 236 10.27 16.71 1.48
C VAL A 236 10.45 17.06 2.95
N LEU A 237 9.44 17.71 3.54
CA LEU A 237 9.56 18.38 4.84
C LEU A 237 8.47 17.97 5.81
N THR A 238 8.78 17.99 7.10
CA THR A 238 7.74 18.00 8.14
C THR A 238 7.16 19.41 8.31
N PRO A 239 5.99 19.56 8.96
CA PRO A 239 5.44 20.88 9.30
C PRO A 239 6.44 21.85 9.94
N GLU A 240 7.24 21.37 10.89
CA GLU A 240 8.24 22.18 11.60
C GLU A 240 9.35 22.64 10.65
N ARG A 241 9.83 21.74 9.78
CA ARG A 241 10.86 22.07 8.78
C ARG A 241 10.33 23.05 7.74
N LEU A 242 9.07 22.92 7.33
CA LEU A 242 8.43 23.87 6.43
C LEU A 242 8.29 25.26 7.07
N LEU A 243 7.91 25.36 8.34
CA LEU A 243 7.90 26.64 9.07
C LEU A 243 9.28 27.29 9.13
N SER A 244 10.31 26.48 9.36
CA SER A 244 11.72 26.90 9.35
C SER A 244 12.18 27.36 7.95
N TYR A 245 11.78 26.68 6.88
CA TYR A 245 12.02 27.16 5.51
C TYR A 245 11.34 28.51 5.25
N LEU A 246 10.10 28.67 5.73
CA LEU A 246 9.33 29.89 5.53
C LEU A 246 9.79 31.08 6.38
N SER A 247 10.63 30.88 7.41
CA SER A 247 11.20 31.99 8.19
C SER A 247 12.35 32.67 7.46
N GLN A 248 12.99 31.99 6.51
CA GLN A 248 14.06 32.53 5.68
C GLN A 248 13.45 33.32 4.49
N LYS A 249 13.62 34.64 4.51
CA LYS A 249 13.04 35.55 3.49
C LYS A 249 13.63 35.36 2.09
N LYS A 250 14.90 34.96 2.00
CA LYS A 250 15.61 34.75 0.73
C LYS A 250 15.27 33.40 0.07
N ASN A 251 14.56 32.51 0.76
CA ASN A 251 14.25 31.21 0.19
C ASN A 251 13.34 31.33 -1.04
N PRO A 252 13.55 30.48 -2.06
CA PRO A 252 12.72 30.46 -3.25
C PRO A 252 11.22 30.32 -2.96
N SER A 253 10.38 30.92 -3.82
CA SER A 253 8.93 30.74 -3.75
C SER A 253 8.54 29.30 -4.07
N ILE A 254 7.36 28.91 -3.58
CA ILE A 254 6.82 27.55 -3.73
C ILE A 254 5.53 27.66 -4.56
N ALA A 255 5.39 26.82 -5.57
CA ALA A 255 4.23 26.80 -6.45
C ALA A 255 3.32 25.58 -6.21
N TYR A 256 3.85 24.47 -5.69
CA TYR A 256 3.06 23.28 -5.34
C TYR A 256 3.30 22.88 -3.90
N LEU A 257 2.21 22.60 -3.18
CA LEU A 257 2.24 22.01 -1.85
C LEU A 257 1.36 20.76 -1.83
N PHE A 258 2.01 19.61 -1.68
CA PHE A 258 1.38 18.32 -1.43
C PHE A 258 1.39 18.04 0.08
N ILE A 259 0.26 17.69 0.64
CA ILE A 259 0.11 17.28 2.04
C ILE A 259 -0.22 15.81 2.04
N ASP A 260 0.73 14.99 2.48
CA ASP A 260 0.49 13.58 2.73
C ASP A 260 -0.05 13.35 4.15
N GLU A 261 -0.86 12.31 4.31
CA GLU A 261 -1.52 11.99 5.57
C GLU A 261 -2.31 13.16 6.18
N ALA A 262 -3.05 13.90 5.35
CA ALA A 262 -3.80 15.10 5.73
C ALA A 262 -4.81 14.89 6.88
N HIS A 263 -5.26 13.65 7.11
CA HIS A 263 -6.10 13.28 8.25
C HIS A 263 -5.48 13.66 9.62
N LYS A 264 -4.14 13.76 9.69
CA LYS A 264 -3.42 14.25 10.88
C LYS A 264 -3.73 15.72 11.23
N LEU A 265 -4.23 16.51 10.28
CA LEU A 265 -4.68 17.90 10.53
C LEU A 265 -5.91 17.96 11.44
N ALA A 266 -6.72 16.90 11.46
CA ALA A 266 -7.94 16.80 12.26
C ALA A 266 -7.73 16.05 13.57
N ALA A 267 -6.48 15.72 13.94
CA ALA A 267 -6.19 15.01 15.19
C ALA A 267 -6.53 15.88 16.41
N GLU A 268 -7.39 15.36 17.28
CA GLU A 268 -7.79 16.07 18.50
C GLU A 268 -6.62 16.19 19.48
N LYS A 269 -6.47 17.38 20.09
CA LYS A 269 -5.45 17.69 21.12
C LYS A 269 -4.00 17.41 20.68
N ASP A 270 -3.71 17.42 19.38
CA ASP A 270 -2.36 17.23 18.85
C ASP A 270 -1.70 18.57 18.50
N SER A 271 -0.61 18.91 19.20
CA SER A 271 0.19 20.10 18.91
C SER A 271 0.79 20.08 17.49
N ARG A 272 0.97 18.89 16.90
CA ARG A 272 1.42 18.73 15.52
C ARG A 272 0.36 19.15 14.51
N ALA A 273 -0.92 18.95 14.80
CA ALA A 273 -2.02 19.42 13.95
C ALA A 273 -2.02 20.96 13.85
N VAL A 274 -1.83 21.64 14.99
CA VAL A 274 -1.70 23.11 15.05
C VAL A 274 -0.48 23.60 14.25
N THR A 275 0.63 22.88 14.36
CA THR A 275 1.88 23.20 13.65
C THR A 275 1.70 23.05 12.14
N ALA A 276 1.07 21.96 11.69
CA ALA A 276 0.76 21.70 10.28
C ALA A 276 -0.21 22.74 9.70
N TYR A 277 -1.28 23.07 10.43
CA TYR A 277 -2.20 24.15 10.03
C TYR A 277 -1.48 25.50 9.88
N SER A 278 -0.62 25.82 10.83
CA SER A 278 0.18 27.06 10.81
C SER A 278 1.15 27.09 9.62
N ALA A 279 1.80 25.97 9.32
CA ALA A 279 2.69 25.82 8.18
C ALA A 279 1.96 26.08 6.86
N ILE A 280 0.85 25.37 6.61
CA ILE A 280 0.06 25.51 5.37
C ILE A 280 -0.46 26.95 5.24
N SER A 281 -1.02 27.51 6.31
CA SER A 281 -1.52 28.89 6.32
C SER A 281 -0.42 29.89 5.96
N LYS A 282 0.80 29.70 6.45
CA LYS A 282 1.94 30.58 6.17
C LYS A 282 2.43 30.44 4.73
N VAL A 283 2.46 29.22 4.16
CA VAL A 283 2.80 29.01 2.73
C VAL A 283 1.80 29.73 1.84
N LEU A 284 0.50 29.56 2.11
CA LEU A 284 -0.59 30.17 1.33
C LEU A 284 -0.53 31.71 1.35
N ARG A 285 -0.18 32.31 2.49
CA ARG A 285 0.01 33.76 2.59
C ARG A 285 1.22 34.26 1.81
N ARG A 286 2.33 33.50 1.81
CA ARG A 286 3.57 33.87 1.11
C ARG A 286 3.47 33.64 -0.41
N ASN A 287 2.65 32.68 -0.84
CA ASN A 287 2.52 32.26 -2.23
C ASN A 287 1.03 32.26 -2.65
N PRO A 288 0.46 33.40 -3.11
CA PRO A 288 -0.97 33.50 -3.41
C PRO A 288 -1.47 32.56 -4.52
N ASN A 289 -0.59 32.19 -5.45
CA ASN A 289 -0.88 31.30 -6.59
C ASN A 289 -0.55 29.82 -6.32
N LEU A 290 -0.29 29.44 -5.06
CA LEU A 290 0.07 28.08 -4.67
C LEU A 290 -1.00 27.06 -5.07
N ASN A 291 -0.57 26.01 -5.75
CA ASN A 291 -1.37 24.82 -5.95
C ASN A 291 -1.31 23.91 -4.70
N LEU A 292 -2.46 23.48 -4.19
CA LEU A 292 -2.60 22.84 -2.89
C LEU A 292 -3.29 21.48 -2.99
N TYR A 293 -2.62 20.42 -2.56
CA TYR A 293 -3.11 19.05 -2.73
C TYR A 293 -3.11 18.30 -1.40
N PHE A 294 -4.23 17.69 -1.03
CA PHE A 294 -4.36 16.88 0.17
C PHE A 294 -4.53 15.40 -0.18
N SER A 295 -3.73 14.55 0.45
CA SER A 295 -3.81 13.09 0.40
C SER A 295 -4.17 12.56 1.78
N SER A 296 -5.18 11.70 1.88
CA SER A 296 -5.57 11.10 3.16
C SER A 296 -6.05 9.64 3.01
N PRO A 297 -5.81 8.77 3.99
CA PRO A 297 -6.35 7.42 4.01
C PRO A 297 -7.78 7.40 4.55
N ASN A 298 -8.71 6.80 3.80
CA ASN A 298 -10.05 6.40 4.24
C ASN A 298 -10.89 7.48 4.98
N VAL A 299 -10.74 8.75 4.62
CA VAL A 299 -11.56 9.86 5.12
C VAL A 299 -12.88 9.89 4.36
N SER A 300 -14.00 10.00 5.08
CA SER A 300 -15.35 10.03 4.49
C SER A 300 -15.68 11.34 3.77
N ASN A 301 -15.14 12.46 4.26
CA ASN A 301 -15.39 13.83 3.80
C ASN A 301 -14.07 14.60 3.49
N PRO A 302 -13.27 14.17 2.49
CA PRO A 302 -11.97 14.79 2.18
C PRO A 302 -12.06 16.30 1.82
N GLU A 303 -13.21 16.78 1.38
CA GLU A 303 -13.50 18.19 1.09
C GLU A 303 -13.31 19.10 2.32
N VAL A 304 -13.38 18.57 3.54
CA VAL A 304 -13.15 19.33 4.78
C VAL A 304 -11.77 19.98 4.82
N PHE A 305 -10.75 19.35 4.22
CA PHE A 305 -9.40 19.90 4.15
C PHE A 305 -9.33 21.12 3.23
N LEU A 306 -10.12 21.16 2.17
CA LEU A 306 -10.23 22.33 1.29
C LEU A 306 -10.96 23.47 2.00
N LYS A 307 -12.05 23.14 2.71
CA LYS A 307 -12.81 24.08 3.52
C LYS A 307 -11.97 24.76 4.60
N LEU A 308 -11.13 24.00 5.30
CA LEU A 308 -10.18 24.49 6.31
C LEU A 308 -9.31 25.65 5.81
N PHE A 309 -8.97 25.65 4.51
CA PHE A 309 -8.14 26.69 3.87
C PHE A 309 -8.91 27.55 2.86
N LYS A 310 -10.25 27.58 2.97
CA LYS A 310 -11.16 28.39 2.13
C LYS A 310 -10.97 28.16 0.62
N LYS A 311 -10.84 26.89 0.22
CA LYS A 311 -10.72 26.45 -1.18
C LYS A 311 -12.03 25.82 -1.66
N ASP A 312 -12.16 25.62 -2.97
CA ASP A 312 -13.35 25.04 -3.59
C ASP A 312 -13.58 23.59 -3.14
N GLU A 313 -14.61 23.37 -2.33
CA GLU A 313 -14.99 22.06 -1.77
C GLU A 313 -15.45 21.06 -2.84
N LYS A 314 -15.68 21.48 -4.10
CA LYS A 314 -16.06 20.58 -5.20
C LYS A 314 -14.86 19.82 -5.79
N GLN A 315 -13.63 20.23 -5.48
CA GLN A 315 -12.42 19.65 -6.06
C GLN A 315 -11.90 18.48 -5.23
N PHE A 316 -12.68 17.40 -5.13
CA PHE A 316 -12.28 16.22 -4.37
C PHE A 316 -12.49 14.89 -5.09
N PHE A 317 -11.83 13.86 -4.58
CA PHE A 317 -12.02 12.48 -5.00
C PHE A 317 -12.04 11.55 -3.79
N ARG A 318 -12.99 10.63 -3.74
CA ARG A 318 -13.03 9.57 -2.74
C ARG A 318 -13.26 8.25 -3.43
N THR A 319 -12.45 7.25 -3.10
CA THR A 319 -12.69 5.86 -3.48
C THR A 319 -12.57 4.95 -2.27
N ILE A 320 -13.37 3.89 -2.27
CA ILE A 320 -13.31 2.76 -1.34
C ILE A 320 -12.84 1.48 -2.04
N GLU A 321 -12.62 1.55 -3.37
CA GLU A 321 -12.09 0.44 -4.15
C GLU A 321 -10.67 0.15 -3.66
N THR A 322 -10.43 -1.10 -3.29
CA THR A 322 -9.11 -1.54 -2.80
C THR A 322 -8.55 -2.56 -3.79
N PRO A 323 -7.33 -2.38 -4.30
CA PRO A 323 -6.67 -3.38 -5.13
C PRO A 323 -6.18 -4.58 -4.31
N VAL A 324 -6.54 -4.66 -3.03
CA VAL A 324 -6.12 -5.72 -2.09
C VAL A 324 -7.35 -6.23 -1.33
N SER A 325 -7.48 -7.55 -1.26
CA SER A 325 -8.49 -8.26 -0.49
C SER A 325 -7.88 -8.65 0.85
N GLN A 326 -8.61 -8.43 1.94
CA GLN A 326 -8.14 -8.78 3.28
C GLN A 326 -9.01 -9.90 3.85
N ASN A 327 -8.37 -10.92 4.39
CA ASN A 327 -9.02 -11.97 5.17
C ASN A 327 -8.68 -11.77 6.66
N LEU A 328 -9.72 -11.66 7.48
CA LEU A 328 -9.58 -11.45 8.93
C LEU A 328 -9.88 -12.74 9.68
N PHE A 329 -8.89 -13.21 10.43
CA PHE A 329 -9.01 -14.39 11.29
C PHE A 329 -8.79 -13.99 12.75
N PHE A 330 -9.65 -14.47 13.63
CA PHE A 330 -9.45 -14.45 15.08
C PHE A 330 -9.12 -15.87 15.54
N ILE A 331 -7.97 -16.02 16.21
CA ILE A 331 -7.48 -17.32 16.68
C ILE A 331 -7.49 -17.29 18.21
N ASP A 332 -8.33 -18.11 18.81
CA ASP A 332 -8.40 -18.32 20.25
C ASP A 332 -7.51 -19.50 20.63
N LEU A 333 -6.38 -19.22 21.28
CA LEU A 333 -5.42 -20.24 21.74
C LEU A 333 -5.87 -20.94 23.03
N VAL A 334 -6.89 -20.46 23.73
CA VAL A 334 -7.46 -21.10 24.93
C VAL A 334 -8.51 -22.12 24.50
N GLU A 335 -9.49 -21.67 23.73
CA GLU A 335 -10.57 -22.51 23.20
C GLU A 335 -10.15 -23.35 21.99
N LYS A 336 -8.95 -23.10 21.45
CA LYS A 336 -8.38 -23.76 20.26
C LYS A 336 -9.26 -23.63 19.00
N LYS A 337 -9.90 -22.47 18.84
CA LYS A 337 -10.86 -22.17 17.78
C LYS A 337 -10.39 -21.02 16.90
N VAL A 338 -10.78 -21.06 15.62
CA VAL A 338 -10.53 -20.00 14.64
C VAL A 338 -11.84 -19.49 14.08
N THR A 339 -12.01 -18.17 14.10
CA THR A 339 -13.12 -17.48 13.45
C THR A 339 -12.61 -16.72 12.25
N HIS A 340 -13.07 -17.09 11.05
CA HIS A 340 -12.90 -16.28 9.83
C HIS A 340 -14.11 -15.37 9.67
N TYR A 341 -13.87 -14.06 9.67
CA TYR A 341 -14.91 -13.06 9.46
C TYR A 341 -15.20 -12.92 7.96
N LEU A 342 -16.45 -13.19 7.56
CA LEU A 342 -16.95 -13.00 6.21
C LEU A 342 -18.06 -11.95 6.22
N ASP A 343 -18.34 -11.35 5.07
CA ASP A 343 -19.37 -10.31 4.95
C ASP A 343 -20.77 -10.82 5.32
N ASN A 344 -21.04 -12.11 5.07
CA ASN A 344 -22.35 -12.73 5.29
C ASN A 344 -22.31 -13.84 6.36
N GLY A 345 -21.56 -13.59 7.45
CA GLY A 345 -21.48 -14.46 8.62
C GLY A 345 -20.05 -14.89 8.96
N ASN A 346 -19.89 -15.65 10.04
CA ASN A 346 -18.58 -16.11 10.49
C ASN A 346 -18.40 -17.59 10.21
N TYR A 347 -17.20 -17.98 9.76
CA TYR A 347 -16.81 -19.38 9.66
C TYR A 347 -15.96 -19.77 10.87
N LEU A 348 -16.54 -20.56 11.78
CA LEU A 348 -15.87 -21.09 12.96
C LEU A 348 -15.36 -22.50 12.68
N PHE A 349 -14.08 -22.75 13.00
CA PHE A 349 -13.46 -24.05 12.85
C PHE A 349 -12.31 -24.29 13.83
N GLU A 350 -11.92 -25.55 13.98
CA GLU A 350 -10.87 -26.01 14.90
C GLU A 350 -9.76 -26.72 14.11
N PRO A 351 -8.76 -25.98 13.58
CA PRO A 351 -7.72 -26.55 12.77
C PRO A 351 -6.64 -27.23 13.60
N SER A 352 -6.11 -28.35 13.10
CA SER A 352 -5.09 -29.16 13.79
C SER A 352 -3.86 -28.34 14.20
N ILE A 353 -3.44 -27.39 13.35
CA ILE A 353 -2.32 -26.48 13.66
C ILE A 353 -2.58 -25.64 14.91
N VAL A 354 -3.83 -25.22 15.17
CA VAL A 354 -4.19 -24.45 16.37
C VAL A 354 -4.38 -25.38 17.56
N THR A 355 -5.07 -26.51 17.39
CA THR A 355 -5.33 -27.46 18.49
C THR A 355 -4.05 -28.11 19.02
N GLN A 356 -3.05 -28.31 18.17
CA GLN A 356 -1.73 -28.84 18.53
C GLN A 356 -0.73 -27.76 18.98
N SER A 357 -1.03 -26.48 18.77
CA SER A 357 -0.15 -25.39 19.21
C SER A 357 -0.30 -25.17 20.72
N GLU A 358 0.79 -25.30 21.47
CA GLU A 358 0.81 -24.96 22.90
C GLU A 358 1.03 -23.46 23.09
N THR A 359 1.83 -22.86 22.21
CA THR A 359 2.23 -21.45 22.26
C THR A 359 1.87 -20.71 20.97
N ILE A 360 1.92 -19.37 21.03
CA ILE A 360 1.78 -18.53 19.84
C ILE A 360 2.92 -18.74 18.83
N TYR A 361 4.08 -19.21 19.27
CA TYR A 361 5.26 -19.40 18.42
C TYR A 361 5.14 -20.65 17.54
N ASP A 362 4.46 -21.69 18.04
CA ASP A 362 4.07 -22.86 17.25
C ASP A 362 3.18 -22.44 16.07
N LEU A 363 2.19 -21.59 16.37
CA LEU A 363 1.26 -21.05 15.39
C LEU A 363 1.96 -20.18 14.35
N LEU A 364 2.82 -19.24 14.80
CA LEU A 364 3.59 -18.36 13.90
C LEU A 364 4.50 -19.17 12.97
N SER A 365 5.14 -20.21 13.50
CA SER A 365 6.01 -21.09 12.71
C SER A 365 5.22 -21.97 11.74
N GLY A 366 4.02 -22.41 12.12
CA GLY A 366 3.18 -23.28 11.31
C GLY A 366 2.48 -22.56 10.16
N ILE A 367 1.88 -21.38 10.42
CA ILE A 367 1.15 -20.61 9.40
C ILE A 367 2.14 -19.79 8.56
N GLY A 368 3.09 -19.14 9.21
CA GLY A 368 3.97 -18.17 8.57
C GLY A 368 5.23 -18.76 7.94
N GLY A 369 5.51 -20.05 8.11
CA GLY A 369 6.83 -20.62 7.84
C GLY A 369 7.33 -20.55 6.38
N LYS A 370 6.46 -20.27 5.41
CA LYS A 370 6.79 -20.21 3.97
C LYS A 370 6.82 -18.78 3.42
N GLU A 371 6.33 -17.80 4.17
CA GLU A 371 6.14 -16.43 3.68
C GLU A 371 6.71 -15.39 4.66
N SER A 372 6.77 -14.13 4.24
CA SER A 372 7.18 -13.03 5.11
C SER A 372 6.05 -12.57 6.03
N ASN A 373 6.30 -12.54 7.33
CA ASN A 373 5.30 -12.18 8.34
C ASN A 373 5.70 -10.91 9.10
N ILE A 374 4.69 -10.10 9.45
CA ILE A 374 4.86 -8.95 10.33
C ILE A 374 4.04 -9.18 11.59
N VAL A 375 4.70 -9.21 12.75
CA VAL A 375 4.04 -9.38 14.05
C VAL A 375 4.08 -8.06 14.81
N TYR A 376 2.90 -7.46 15.01
CA TYR A 376 2.77 -6.23 15.79
C TYR A 376 2.79 -6.55 17.29
N CYS A 377 3.71 -5.89 18.00
CA CYS A 377 3.89 -6.05 19.45
C CYS A 377 3.52 -4.76 20.18
N SER A 378 3.08 -4.88 21.43
CA SER A 378 2.55 -3.74 22.20
C SER A 378 3.65 -2.82 22.72
N SER A 379 4.88 -3.32 22.85
CA SER A 379 6.02 -2.56 23.36
C SER A 379 7.34 -3.04 22.76
N ARG A 380 8.39 -2.24 22.96
CA ARG A 380 9.78 -2.62 22.62
C ARG A 380 10.20 -3.92 23.32
N PHE A 381 9.92 -4.01 24.62
CA PHE A 381 10.30 -5.17 25.42
C PHE A 381 9.58 -6.42 24.92
N ASP A 382 8.26 -6.32 24.69
CA ASP A 382 7.44 -7.40 24.14
C ASP A 382 7.94 -7.88 22.78
N ALA A 383 8.34 -6.97 21.89
CA ALA A 383 8.89 -7.32 20.58
C ALA A 383 10.21 -8.11 20.69
N VAL A 384 11.12 -7.66 21.56
CA VAL A 384 12.43 -8.31 21.75
C VAL A 384 12.27 -9.67 22.45
N ASP A 385 11.44 -9.76 23.49
CA ASP A 385 11.17 -11.00 24.22
C ASP A 385 10.52 -12.06 23.33
N LYS A 386 9.50 -11.70 22.54
CA LYS A 386 8.87 -12.60 21.56
C LYS A 386 9.83 -13.05 20.48
N ALA A 387 10.67 -12.16 19.97
CA ALA A 387 11.68 -12.51 18.98
C ALA A 387 12.72 -13.47 19.55
N ALA A 388 13.16 -13.28 20.80
CA ALA A 388 14.07 -14.18 21.48
C ALA A 388 13.49 -15.59 21.62
N LYS A 389 12.24 -15.70 22.11
CA LYS A 389 11.54 -16.98 22.26
C LYS A 389 11.34 -17.69 20.92
N LEU A 390 10.95 -16.95 19.88
CA LEU A 390 10.81 -17.51 18.53
C LEU A 390 12.16 -17.95 17.95
N PHE A 391 13.24 -17.23 18.26
CA PHE A 391 14.60 -17.60 17.85
C PHE A 391 15.07 -18.87 18.56
N GLU A 392 14.87 -18.98 19.87
CA GLU A 392 15.19 -20.17 20.68
C GLU A 392 14.49 -21.42 20.13
N GLN A 393 13.19 -21.31 19.81
CA GLN A 393 12.43 -22.42 19.25
C GLN A 393 12.87 -22.84 17.84
N ASN A 394 13.47 -21.94 17.07
CA ASN A 394 13.89 -22.18 15.69
C ASN A 394 15.40 -22.45 15.55
N GLN A 395 16.15 -22.65 16.64
CA GLN A 395 17.61 -22.86 16.59
C GLN A 395 18.04 -24.03 15.69
N ASP A 396 17.22 -25.08 15.60
CA ASP A 396 17.52 -26.25 14.77
C ASP A 396 17.23 -26.04 13.28
N LYS A 397 16.56 -24.94 12.91
CA LYS A 397 16.24 -24.61 11.52
C LYS A 397 17.37 -23.79 10.90
N LYS A 398 18.07 -24.36 9.92
CA LYS A 398 19.03 -23.60 9.10
C LYS A 398 18.26 -22.66 8.17
N VAL A 399 18.34 -21.36 8.45
CA VAL A 399 17.80 -20.31 7.58
C VAL A 399 18.89 -19.79 6.65
N GLU A 400 18.63 -19.82 5.35
CA GLU A 400 19.53 -19.19 4.38
C GLU A 400 19.26 -17.69 4.31
N VAL A 401 20.19 -16.90 4.86
CA VAL A 401 20.07 -15.44 4.86
C VAL A 401 20.74 -14.81 3.63
N SER A 402 20.08 -13.80 3.06
CA SER A 402 20.54 -13.11 1.85
C SER A 402 21.87 -12.38 2.05
N LYS A 403 22.58 -12.08 0.95
CA LYS A 403 23.85 -11.32 0.98
C LYS A 403 23.68 -9.95 1.66
N ASN A 404 22.52 -9.32 1.49
CA ASN A 404 22.19 -8.02 2.10
C ASN A 404 22.07 -8.15 3.62
N VAL A 405 21.36 -9.17 4.11
CA VAL A 405 21.26 -9.46 5.55
C VAL A 405 22.65 -9.73 6.15
N LYS A 406 23.48 -10.54 5.48
CA LYS A 406 24.87 -10.79 5.92
C LYS A 406 25.71 -9.51 5.99
N LYS A 407 25.47 -8.53 5.11
CA LYS A 407 26.16 -7.23 5.14
C LYS A 407 25.70 -6.40 6.33
N VAL A 408 24.39 -6.36 6.59
CA VAL A 408 23.80 -5.69 7.75
C VAL A 408 24.36 -6.25 9.05
N ILE A 409 24.37 -7.56 9.23
CA ILE A 409 24.86 -8.20 10.45
C ILE A 409 26.31 -7.80 10.72
N ARG A 410 27.15 -7.76 9.67
CA ARG A 410 28.53 -7.26 9.77
C ARG A 410 28.60 -5.81 10.23
N GLN A 411 27.72 -4.94 9.72
CA GLN A 411 27.65 -3.55 10.15
C GLN A 411 27.19 -3.42 11.61
N ILE A 412 26.13 -4.12 12.01
CA ILE A 412 25.64 -4.13 13.40
C ILE A 412 26.76 -4.56 14.36
N ARG A 413 27.47 -5.65 14.04
CA ARG A 413 28.56 -6.16 14.86
C ARG A 413 29.77 -5.22 14.94
N ALA A 414 30.01 -4.45 13.89
CA ALA A 414 31.11 -3.49 13.83
C ALA A 414 30.79 -2.16 14.53
N TYR A 415 29.56 -1.65 14.41
CA TYR A 415 29.16 -0.33 14.91
C TYR A 415 28.53 -0.35 16.31
N ILE A 416 27.88 -1.44 16.71
CA ILE A 416 27.20 -1.54 18.01
C ILE A 416 28.01 -2.44 18.96
N HIS A 417 27.98 -3.75 18.74
CA HIS A 417 28.74 -4.74 19.52
C HIS A 417 28.74 -6.09 18.81
N LYS A 418 29.81 -6.89 18.95
CA LYS A 418 29.92 -8.22 18.32
C LYS A 418 28.79 -9.18 18.75
N ASP A 419 28.37 -9.07 20.00
CA ASP A 419 27.35 -9.93 20.61
C ASP A 419 25.97 -9.25 20.70
N TYR A 420 25.70 -8.25 19.86
CA TYR A 420 24.39 -7.61 19.84
C TYR A 420 23.31 -8.56 19.31
N TYR A 421 22.27 -8.80 20.10
CA TYR A 421 21.24 -9.82 19.88
C TYR A 421 20.59 -9.78 18.48
N LEU A 422 20.42 -8.59 17.88
CA LEU A 422 19.82 -8.46 16.55
C LEU A 422 20.65 -9.14 15.47
N GLY A 423 21.97 -9.23 15.64
CA GLY A 423 22.83 -9.97 14.71
C GLY A 423 22.51 -11.46 14.68
N GLU A 424 22.23 -12.06 15.84
CA GLU A 424 21.83 -13.47 15.96
C GLU A 424 20.41 -13.69 15.43
N PHE A 425 19.46 -12.84 15.82
CA PHE A 425 18.08 -12.96 15.34
C PHE A 425 18.00 -12.88 13.81
N LEU A 426 18.74 -11.95 13.19
CA LEU A 426 18.78 -11.82 11.73
C LEU A 426 19.40 -13.05 11.05
N ASN A 427 20.39 -13.70 11.67
CA ASN A 427 20.92 -14.99 11.16
C ASN A 427 19.85 -16.09 11.20
N GLY A 428 18.96 -16.07 12.18
CA GLY A 428 17.80 -16.95 12.28
C GLY A 428 16.59 -16.51 11.44
N GLY A 429 16.73 -15.48 10.60
CA GLY A 429 15.62 -14.97 9.76
C GLY A 429 14.61 -14.09 10.49
N ILE A 430 14.90 -13.65 11.71
CA ILE A 430 13.99 -12.85 12.54
C ILE A 430 14.50 -11.41 12.62
N GLY A 431 13.68 -10.46 12.17
CA GLY A 431 13.95 -9.03 12.27
C GLY A 431 13.14 -8.38 13.40
N VAL A 432 13.77 -7.50 14.17
CA VAL A 432 13.09 -6.70 15.20
C VAL A 432 13.25 -5.22 14.88
N SER A 433 12.13 -4.49 14.81
CA SER A 433 12.11 -3.04 14.60
C SER A 433 11.43 -2.35 15.77
N THR A 434 12.19 -1.50 16.49
CA THR A 434 11.70 -0.78 17.68
C THR A 434 12.11 0.69 17.60
N PRO A 435 11.30 1.63 18.11
CA PRO A 435 11.70 3.03 18.20
C PRO A 435 12.99 3.17 19.03
N PRO A 436 13.87 4.14 18.71
CA PRO A 436 15.09 4.37 19.48
C PRO A 436 14.76 4.69 20.94
N SER A 437 15.52 4.11 21.88
CA SER A 437 15.48 4.58 23.28
C SER A 437 16.13 5.95 23.37
N THR A 438 15.61 6.76 24.28
CA THR A 438 16.16 8.06 24.69
C THR A 438 17.63 8.00 25.18
N TYR A 439 18.19 6.79 25.33
CA TYR A 439 19.55 6.52 25.82
C TYR A 439 20.48 5.85 24.82
N CYS A 440 20.05 5.57 23.58
CA CYS A 440 20.92 5.06 22.53
C CYS A 440 20.62 5.73 21.20
N HIS A 441 21.46 6.70 20.82
CA HIS A 441 21.37 7.47 19.59
C HIS A 441 21.71 6.69 18.30
N LEU A 442 21.68 5.35 18.31
CA LEU A 442 22.14 4.51 17.19
C LEU A 442 21.14 3.46 16.69
N ASP A 443 19.89 3.46 17.17
CA ASP A 443 18.86 2.50 16.72
C ASP A 443 18.16 2.96 15.40
N PHE A 444 18.93 3.27 14.36
CA PHE A 444 18.41 3.45 13.00
C PHE A 444 19.19 2.60 11.99
N LEU A 445 18.70 1.38 11.78
CA LEU A 445 18.80 0.68 10.50
C LEU A 445 17.38 0.16 10.18
N SER A 446 16.59 1.05 9.58
CA SER A 446 15.40 0.64 8.84
C SER A 446 15.88 -0.23 7.68
N LEU A 447 15.77 -1.54 7.86
CA LEU A 447 15.94 -2.48 6.77
C LEU A 447 14.57 -2.88 6.29
N ALA A 448 14.14 -2.15 5.26
CA ALA A 448 13.28 -2.73 4.25
C ALA A 448 14.02 -3.96 3.70
N LEU A 449 13.60 -5.14 4.11
CA LEU A 449 13.93 -6.36 3.37
C LEU A 449 12.95 -6.43 2.19
N PRO A 450 13.44 -6.51 0.94
CA PRO A 450 12.61 -6.83 -0.20
C PRO A 450 12.08 -8.25 -0.14
#